data_AF-A0A6C0HCP8-F1
#
_entry.id   AF-A0A6C0HCP8-F1
#
_cell.length_a   1.000
_cell.length_b   1.000
_cell.length_c   1.000
_cell.angle_alpha   90.00
_cell.angle_beta   90.00
_cell.angle_gamma   90.00
#
_symmetry.space_group_name_H-M   'P 1'
#
loop_
_entity.id
_entity.type
_entity.pdbx_description
1 polymer ?
#
loop_
_entity_poly.entity_id
_entity_poly.type
_entity_poly.pdbx_seq_one_letter_code
_entity_poly.pdbx_strand_id
1 'polypeptide(L)'
;MDVTDTKPLEKCCSKCGITKIECLFIPKRNICKECRNQKSRENYKLIFTNNEVEQECNSCNSTKKLSLFVKNRKICIECNNNKRRTIYKNVEEHRIKMIKKATEYKQKKIAEKNKSKELEIGIGNNKCNYCHEIKSKDRYRHNRLKCKDCEREEPTSKLIRRVRSRILSAIKIKSKRTLSYLGCNCSDYLKWLLNNNHCFTFSNYGKEWHIDHVIPLSRFDLTNEEQQLLAFNWRNTMPLSVKENLKKNNKILKPQIEEHNKKLVEYHLENKLELPQVFIDLFAKHLDAGNPLEPLLPLNTGNCDEELG
;
A
#
# COMPACT_ATOMS: atom_id res chain seq x y z
N MET A 1 17.36 39.55 28.64
CA MET A 1 18.51 38.74 28.20
C MET A 1 18.40 38.64 26.71
N ASP A 2 19.06 39.54 26.00
CA ASP A 2 19.02 39.62 24.54
C ASP A 2 19.66 38.37 23.94
N VAL A 3 18.85 37.60 23.21
CA VAL A 3 19.29 36.49 22.39
C VAL A 3 19.93 37.10 21.14
N THR A 4 21.24 37.31 21.18
CA THR A 4 21.97 37.77 20.00
C THR A 4 21.98 36.67 18.96
N ASP A 5 21.22 36.90 17.89
CA ASP A 5 21.13 36.09 16.69
C ASP A 5 22.49 36.13 15.98
N THR A 6 23.39 35.24 16.40
CA THR A 6 24.74 35.13 15.85
C THR A 6 24.62 34.49 14.47
N LYS A 7 24.49 35.34 13.44
CA LYS A 7 24.62 34.93 12.03
C LYS A 7 25.83 33.98 11.92
N PRO A 8 25.66 32.78 11.33
CA PRO A 8 26.76 31.83 11.17
C PRO A 8 27.92 32.53 10.45
N LEU A 9 29.15 32.45 10.99
CA LEU A 9 30.32 33.02 10.30
C LEU A 9 30.45 32.38 8.91
N GLU A 10 30.47 33.21 7.88
CA GLU A 10 30.66 32.80 6.49
C GLU A 10 32.10 33.10 6.03
N LYS A 11 32.66 32.19 5.23
CA LYS A 11 34.02 32.33 4.67
C LYS A 11 34.00 31.99 3.18
N CYS A 12 34.91 32.59 2.41
CA CYS A 12 35.05 32.31 0.97
C CYS A 12 36.11 31.24 0.72
N CYS A 13 35.78 30.22 -0.08
CA CYS A 13 36.71 29.15 -0.38
C CYS A 13 37.78 29.57 -1.39
N SER A 14 39.05 29.49 -0.99
CA SER A 14 40.22 29.76 -1.87
C SER A 14 40.30 28.91 -3.14
N LYS A 15 39.54 27.81 -3.26
CA LYS A 15 39.59 26.91 -4.41
C LYS A 15 38.38 27.01 -5.36
N CYS A 16 37.17 27.26 -4.85
CA CYS A 16 35.98 27.41 -5.69
C CYS A 16 35.38 28.81 -5.68
N GLY A 17 35.90 29.74 -4.88
CA GLY A 17 35.43 31.13 -4.80
C GLY A 17 34.05 31.33 -4.18
N ILE A 18 33.37 30.26 -3.74
CA ILE A 18 32.01 30.32 -3.20
C ILE A 18 32.05 30.63 -1.70
N THR A 19 31.22 31.58 -1.27
CA THR A 19 30.95 31.88 0.15
C THR A 19 30.10 30.77 0.77
N LYS A 20 30.60 30.17 1.85
CA LYS A 20 29.95 29.07 2.56
C LYS A 20 30.04 29.30 4.06
N ILE A 21 29.13 28.70 4.82
CA ILE A 21 29.16 28.70 6.28
C ILE A 21 30.46 28.03 6.75
N GLU A 22 31.11 28.56 7.80
CA GLU A 22 32.40 28.09 8.33
C GLU A 22 32.41 26.58 8.65
N CYS A 23 31.28 26.01 9.05
CA CYS A 23 31.15 24.56 9.31
C CYS A 23 31.42 23.68 8.07
N LEU A 24 31.37 24.26 6.86
CA LEU A 24 31.66 23.60 5.59
C LEU A 24 33.14 23.69 5.19
N PHE A 25 33.99 24.34 6.00
CA PHE A 25 35.43 24.44 5.82
C PHE A 25 36.19 23.38 6.61
N ILE A 26 37.44 23.12 6.20
CA ILE A 26 38.36 22.31 6.99
C ILE A 26 38.87 23.17 8.16
N PRO A 27 38.89 22.64 9.40
CA PRO A 27 39.42 23.38 10.55
C PRO A 27 40.81 23.96 10.25
N LYS A 28 41.00 25.26 10.52
CA LYS A 28 42.25 26.00 10.31
C LYS A 28 42.72 26.09 8.84
N ARG A 29 41.86 25.89 7.85
CA ARG A 29 42.20 26.05 6.41
C ARG A 29 41.13 26.81 5.65
N ASN A 30 41.53 27.61 4.67
CA ASN A 30 40.59 28.38 3.84
C ASN A 30 40.08 27.59 2.60
N ILE A 31 39.89 26.27 2.74
CA ILE A 31 39.43 25.37 1.68
C ILE A 31 38.18 24.64 2.18
N CYS A 32 37.12 24.63 1.37
CA CYS A 32 35.89 23.92 1.71
C CYS A 32 36.06 22.39 1.62
N LYS A 33 35.28 21.67 2.43
CA LYS A 33 35.33 20.20 2.50
C LYS A 33 35.10 19.54 1.14
N GLU A 34 34.23 20.11 0.31
CA GLU A 34 33.94 19.63 -1.06
C GLU A 34 35.18 19.67 -1.96
N CYS A 35 35.85 20.83 -2.07
CA CYS A 35 37.05 20.97 -2.90
C CYS A 35 38.19 20.04 -2.47
N ARG A 36 38.35 19.82 -1.17
CA ARG A 36 39.33 18.85 -0.66
C ARG A 36 38.94 17.41 -0.99
N ASN A 37 37.66 17.07 -0.84
CA ASN A 37 37.16 15.74 -1.17
C ASN A 37 37.28 15.45 -2.67
N GLN A 38 37.01 16.43 -3.53
CA GLN A 38 37.20 16.32 -4.97
C GLN A 38 38.68 16.05 -5.31
N LYS A 39 39.60 16.85 -4.79
CA LYS A 39 41.05 16.63 -4.97
C LYS A 39 41.47 15.24 -4.49
N SER A 40 40.92 14.78 -3.36
CA SER A 40 41.19 13.44 -2.85
C SER A 40 40.68 12.33 -3.77
N ARG A 41 39.53 12.53 -4.43
CA ARG A 41 38.96 11.57 -5.40
C ARG A 41 39.76 11.54 -6.69
N GLU A 42 40.19 12.70 -7.19
CA GLU A 42 41.08 12.83 -8.35
C GLU A 42 42.40 12.12 -8.08
N ASN A 43 43.03 12.39 -6.95
CA ASN A 43 44.25 11.69 -6.52
C ASN A 43 44.03 10.17 -6.44
N TYR A 44 42.87 9.72 -5.96
CA TYR A 44 42.56 8.29 -5.88
C TYR A 44 42.42 7.64 -7.26
N LYS A 45 41.83 8.34 -8.25
CA LYS A 45 41.73 7.87 -9.64
C LYS A 45 43.09 7.74 -10.32
N LEU A 46 44.08 8.54 -9.91
CA LEU A 46 45.44 8.52 -10.43
C LEU A 46 46.32 7.41 -9.83
N ILE A 47 45.85 6.70 -8.78
CA ILE A 47 46.57 5.57 -8.20
C ILE A 47 46.43 4.37 -9.15
N PHE A 48 47.47 4.12 -9.95
CA PHE A 48 47.62 2.87 -10.68
C PHE A 48 47.96 1.74 -9.69
N THR A 49 46.97 0.91 -9.34
CA THR A 49 47.21 -0.34 -8.60
C THR A 49 47.71 -1.38 -9.59
N ASN A 50 49.01 -1.68 -9.54
CA ASN A 50 49.58 -2.80 -10.28
C ASN A 50 49.06 -4.11 -9.64
N ASN A 51 47.90 -4.59 -10.11
CA ASN A 51 47.14 -5.72 -9.54
C ASN A 51 47.79 -7.09 -9.78
N GLU A 52 48.91 -7.12 -10.50
CA GLU A 52 49.69 -8.32 -10.81
C GLU A 52 50.76 -8.63 -9.77
N VAL A 53 51.03 -7.70 -8.85
CA VAL A 53 51.99 -7.97 -7.76
C VAL A 53 51.38 -9.03 -6.85
N GLU A 54 52.02 -10.18 -6.82
CA GLU A 54 51.67 -11.26 -5.92
C GLU A 54 52.37 -11.10 -4.58
N GLN A 55 51.70 -11.54 -3.52
CA GLN A 55 52.23 -11.51 -2.17
C GLN A 55 51.84 -12.80 -1.45
N GLU A 56 52.73 -13.27 -0.59
CA GLU A 56 52.46 -14.42 0.27
C GLU A 56 51.70 -13.99 1.53
N CYS A 57 50.73 -14.80 1.96
CA CYS A 57 49.96 -14.54 3.17
C CYS A 57 50.57 -15.18 4.40
N ASN A 58 50.91 -14.39 5.42
CA ASN A 58 51.47 -14.86 6.70
C ASN A 58 50.56 -15.81 7.51
N SER A 59 49.30 -16.02 7.11
CA SER A 59 48.34 -16.85 7.84
C SER A 59 48.01 -18.17 7.15
N CYS A 60 48.13 -18.25 5.83
CA CYS A 60 47.84 -19.46 5.06
C CYS A 60 48.96 -19.83 4.08
N ASN A 61 50.07 -19.07 4.08
CA ASN A 61 51.28 -19.23 3.27
C ASN A 61 51.03 -19.40 1.76
N SER A 62 49.85 -18.97 1.30
CA SER A 62 49.50 -19.01 -0.12
C SER A 62 49.86 -17.69 -0.79
N THR A 63 50.50 -17.77 -1.95
CA THR A 63 50.71 -16.63 -2.84
C THR A 63 49.38 -16.22 -3.48
N LYS A 64 48.98 -14.96 -3.29
CA LYS A 64 47.74 -14.39 -3.81
C LYS A 64 48.02 -12.99 -4.39
N LYS A 65 47.15 -12.50 -5.27
CA LYS A 65 47.23 -11.12 -5.79
C LYS A 65 47.10 -10.11 -4.65
N LEU A 66 47.83 -9.00 -4.71
CA LEU A 66 47.82 -7.94 -3.68
C LEU A 66 46.41 -7.37 -3.41
N SER A 67 45.51 -7.39 -4.40
CA SER A 67 44.11 -6.98 -4.25
C SER A 67 43.31 -7.82 -3.25
N LEU A 68 43.75 -9.06 -3.00
CA LEU A 68 43.14 -9.98 -2.03
C LEU A 68 43.73 -9.85 -0.63
N PHE A 69 44.58 -8.85 -0.38
CA PHE A 69 45.17 -8.55 0.92
C PHE A 69 44.48 -7.40 1.63
N VAL A 70 44.48 -7.45 2.97
CA VAL A 70 44.06 -6.30 3.77
C VAL A 70 45.05 -5.17 3.54
N LYS A 71 44.55 -3.97 3.24
CA LYS A 71 45.39 -2.79 2.95
C LYS A 71 46.48 -2.62 4.00
N ASN A 72 47.73 -2.48 3.54
CA ASN A 72 48.94 -2.32 4.35
C ASN A 72 49.23 -3.51 5.31
N ARG A 73 48.77 -4.72 5.01
CA ARG A 73 49.03 -5.94 5.80
C ARG A 73 49.39 -7.13 4.92
N LYS A 74 50.23 -8.03 5.42
CA LYS A 74 50.59 -9.31 4.78
C LYS A 74 49.60 -10.45 5.08
N ILE A 75 48.33 -10.12 5.34
CA ILE A 75 47.27 -11.10 5.64
C ILE A 75 46.18 -10.96 4.57
N CYS A 76 45.79 -12.07 3.95
CA CYS A 76 44.72 -12.08 2.97
C CYS A 76 43.36 -11.77 3.62
N ILE A 77 42.45 -11.18 2.84
CA ILE A 77 41.10 -10.79 3.30
C ILE A 77 40.35 -11.98 3.89
N GLU A 78 40.50 -13.15 3.27
CA GLU A 78 39.89 -14.40 3.70
C GLU A 78 40.36 -14.82 5.10
N CYS A 79 41.67 -14.95 5.33
CA CYS A 79 42.22 -15.30 6.64
C CYS A 79 41.81 -14.28 7.71
N ASN A 80 41.82 -12.98 7.37
CA ASN A 80 41.37 -11.94 8.28
C ASN A 80 39.87 -12.06 8.62
N ASN A 81 39.03 -12.38 7.63
CA ASN A 81 37.60 -12.60 7.83
C ASN A 81 37.32 -13.86 8.64
N ASN A 82 38.03 -14.96 8.38
CA ASN A 82 37.93 -16.19 9.17
C ASN A 82 38.33 -15.93 10.62
N LYS A 83 39.46 -15.25 10.87
CA LYS A 83 39.86 -14.85 12.22
C LYS A 83 38.77 -14.03 12.93
N ARG A 84 38.16 -13.05 12.24
CA ARG A 84 37.05 -12.26 12.80
C ARG A 84 35.81 -13.10 13.12
N ARG A 85 35.43 -14.03 12.25
CA ARG A 85 34.31 -14.95 12.46
C ARG A 85 34.57 -15.88 13.65
N THR A 86 35.77 -16.44 13.74
CA THR A 86 36.19 -17.31 14.86
C THR A 86 36.15 -16.55 16.18
N ILE A 87 36.68 -15.33 16.24
CA ILE A 87 36.61 -14.49 17.46
C ILE A 87 35.15 -14.18 17.83
N TYR A 88 34.30 -13.83 16.86
CA TYR A 88 32.89 -13.55 17.12
C TYR A 88 32.13 -14.78 17.63
N LYS A 89 32.47 -15.98 17.13
CA LYS A 89 31.85 -17.25 17.55
C LYS A 89 32.32 -17.70 18.94
N ASN A 90 33.62 -17.58 19.21
CA ASN A 90 34.24 -18.20 20.38
C ASN A 90 34.38 -17.25 21.57
N VAL A 91 34.36 -15.93 21.36
CA VAL A 91 34.55 -14.93 22.43
C VAL A 91 33.25 -14.17 22.67
N GLU A 92 32.52 -14.60 23.69
CA GLU A 92 31.18 -14.06 24.02
C GLU A 92 31.20 -12.56 24.31
N GLU A 93 32.16 -12.08 25.10
CA GLU A 93 32.30 -10.65 25.42
C GLU A 93 32.47 -9.79 24.16
N HIS A 94 33.25 -10.28 23.19
CA HIS A 94 33.45 -9.60 21.92
C HIS A 94 32.15 -9.57 21.10
N ARG A 95 31.38 -10.66 21.09
CA ARG A 95 30.08 -10.76 20.43
C ARG A 95 29.09 -9.73 20.99
N ILE A 96 28.94 -9.69 22.32
CA ILE A 96 28.07 -8.72 23.02
C ILE A 96 28.50 -7.28 22.69
N LYS A 97 29.80 -6.99 22.72
CA LYS A 97 30.35 -5.67 22.39
C LYS A 97 30.03 -5.25 20.95
N MET A 98 30.12 -6.17 19.98
CA MET A 98 29.80 -5.87 18.58
C MET A 98 28.30 -5.63 18.38
N ILE A 99 27.44 -6.44 19.02
CA ILE A 99 25.98 -6.26 18.98
C ILE A 99 25.61 -4.89 19.56
N LYS A 100 26.13 -4.55 20.75
CA LYS A 100 25.90 -3.27 21.40
C LYS A 100 26.27 -2.10 20.49
N LYS A 101 27.47 -2.12 19.90
CA LYS A 101 27.92 -1.09 18.95
C LYS A 101 26.99 -0.96 17.73
N ALA A 102 26.55 -2.07 17.16
CA ALA A 102 25.65 -2.06 16.00
C ALA A 102 24.28 -1.46 16.36
N THR A 103 23.75 -1.82 17.53
CA THR A 103 22.49 -1.29 18.06
C THR A 103 22.58 0.21 18.35
N GLU A 104 23.63 0.66 19.03
CA GLU A 104 23.88 2.07 19.32
C GLU A 104 24.00 2.89 18.02
N TYR A 105 24.71 2.37 17.02
CA TYR A 105 24.82 3.02 15.72
C TYR A 105 23.46 3.17 15.03
N LYS A 106 22.64 2.10 15.03
CA LYS A 106 21.29 2.12 14.44
C LYS A 106 20.37 3.11 15.17
N GLN A 107 20.39 3.10 16.50
CA GLN A 107 19.62 4.05 17.33
C GLN A 107 20.03 5.49 17.05
N LYS A 108 21.34 5.77 17.03
CA LYS A 108 21.87 7.10 16.71
C LYS A 108 21.43 7.56 15.32
N LYS A 109 21.48 6.68 14.31
CA LYS A 109 21.03 7.00 12.95
C LYS A 109 19.53 7.30 12.87
N ILE A 110 18.70 6.56 13.59
CA ILE A 110 17.26 6.82 13.66
C ILE A 110 16.99 8.15 14.38
N ALA A 111 17.68 8.42 15.48
CA ALA A 111 17.56 9.68 16.22
C ALA A 111 17.98 10.89 15.38
N GLU A 112 19.11 10.80 14.65
CA GLU A 112 19.55 11.81 13.69
C GLU A 112 18.47 12.08 12.63
N LYS A 113 17.90 11.02 12.03
CA LYS A 113 16.85 11.14 11.02
C LYS A 113 15.57 11.77 11.59
N ASN A 114 15.15 11.35 12.78
CA ASN A 114 13.96 11.90 13.44
C ASN A 114 14.16 13.37 13.79
N LYS A 115 15.33 13.75 14.31
CA LYS A 115 15.67 15.15 14.60
C LYS A 115 15.66 16.01 13.33
N SER A 116 16.26 15.53 12.24
CA SER A 116 16.19 16.23 10.94
C SER A 116 14.75 16.37 10.44
N LYS A 117 13.92 15.34 10.59
CA LYS A 117 12.50 15.41 10.24
C LYS A 117 11.76 16.43 11.11
N GLU A 118 11.97 16.43 12.42
CA GLU A 118 11.36 17.40 13.33
C GLU A 118 11.76 18.85 13.04
N LEU A 119 13.00 19.08 12.60
CA LEU A 119 13.45 20.39 12.12
C LEU A 119 12.75 20.82 10.82
N GLU A 120 12.43 19.88 9.93
CA GLU A 120 11.77 20.15 8.64
C GLU A 120 10.27 20.41 8.79
N ILE A 121 9.56 19.59 9.57
CA ILE A 121 8.08 19.60 9.63
C ILE A 121 7.49 20.03 10.98
N GLY A 122 8.32 20.19 12.01
CA GLY A 122 7.89 20.49 13.37
C GLY A 122 7.51 19.24 14.19
N ILE A 123 7.63 19.36 15.52
CA ILE A 123 7.28 18.32 16.48
C ILE A 123 5.76 18.07 16.43
N GLY A 124 5.35 16.80 16.51
CA GLY A 124 3.92 16.45 16.52
C GLY A 124 3.23 16.49 15.16
N ASN A 125 3.94 16.90 14.10
CA ASN A 125 3.41 16.93 12.74
C ASN A 125 3.85 15.72 11.92
N ASN A 126 3.16 15.52 10.80
CA ASN A 126 3.56 14.61 9.74
C ASN A 126 3.19 15.21 8.38
N LYS A 127 4.01 14.91 7.37
CA LYS A 127 3.76 15.33 5.99
C LYS A 127 2.95 14.24 5.28
N CYS A 128 1.83 14.62 4.68
CA CYS A 128 0.98 13.69 3.95
C CYS A 128 1.68 13.28 2.66
N ASN A 129 1.76 11.98 2.36
CA ASN A 129 2.38 11.54 1.10
C ASN A 129 1.50 11.80 -0.14
N TYR A 130 0.24 12.20 0.07
CA TYR A 130 -0.74 12.38 -1.01
C TYR A 130 -0.99 13.86 -1.33
N CYS A 131 -1.33 14.68 -0.33
CA CYS A 131 -1.52 16.13 -0.53
C CYS A 131 -0.25 16.95 -0.24
N HIS A 132 0.83 16.31 0.25
CA HIS A 132 2.11 16.96 0.60
C HIS A 132 2.04 18.06 1.68
N GLU A 133 0.86 18.31 2.25
CA GLU A 133 0.66 19.23 3.37
C GLU A 133 1.19 18.65 4.69
N ILE A 134 1.71 19.54 5.53
CA ILE A 134 2.10 19.25 6.90
C ILE A 134 0.85 19.36 7.77
N LYS A 135 0.53 18.29 8.50
CA LYS A 135 -0.65 18.22 9.38
C LYS A 135 -0.25 17.61 10.72
N SER A 136 -1.00 17.89 11.77
CA SER A 136 -0.85 17.18 13.06
C SER A 136 -0.93 15.67 12.87
N LYS A 137 -0.14 14.91 13.62
CA LYS A 137 -0.19 13.44 13.68
C LYS A 137 -1.60 12.90 13.95
N ASP A 138 -2.46 13.65 14.65
CA ASP A 138 -3.85 13.26 14.93
C ASP A 138 -4.73 13.20 13.68
N ARG A 139 -4.32 13.89 12.61
CA ARG A 139 -4.97 13.83 11.30
C ARG A 139 -4.57 12.58 10.51
N TYR A 140 -3.77 11.67 11.08
CA TYR A 140 -3.38 10.40 10.47
C TYR A 140 -3.92 9.23 11.29
N ARG A 141 -4.10 8.09 10.63
CA ARG A 141 -4.30 6.81 11.33
C ARG A 141 -2.94 6.23 11.70
N HIS A 142 -2.92 5.35 12.71
CA HIS A 142 -1.68 4.72 13.17
C HIS A 142 -0.93 4.06 12.00
N ASN A 143 0.37 4.34 11.89
CA ASN A 143 1.27 3.87 10.83
C ASN A 143 0.83 4.19 9.39
N ARG A 144 0.00 5.22 9.17
CA ARG A 144 -0.38 5.68 7.82
C ARG A 144 0.34 6.96 7.44
N LEU A 145 0.72 7.05 6.17
CA LEU A 145 1.34 8.23 5.55
C LEU A 145 0.32 9.11 4.80
N LYS A 146 -0.89 8.60 4.60
CA LYS A 146 -2.02 9.33 4.00
C LYS A 146 -2.86 9.93 5.13
N CYS A 147 -3.19 11.22 5.04
CA CYS A 147 -4.02 11.87 6.06
C CYS A 147 -5.48 11.42 5.94
N LYS A 148 -6.24 11.52 7.05
CA LYS A 148 -7.66 11.12 7.14
C LYS A 148 -8.54 11.79 6.08
N ASP A 149 -8.24 13.02 5.69
CA ASP A 149 -8.99 13.77 4.67
C ASP A 149 -8.75 13.18 3.28
N CYS A 150 -7.48 12.96 2.91
CA CYS A 150 -7.14 12.31 1.65
C CYS A 150 -7.67 10.87 1.57
N GLU A 151 -7.68 10.13 2.68
CA GLU A 151 -8.32 8.81 2.75
C GLU A 151 -9.84 8.90 2.54
N ARG A 152 -10.48 9.96 3.06
CA ARG A 152 -11.92 10.17 2.97
C ARG A 152 -12.38 10.59 1.57
N GLU A 153 -11.57 11.39 0.88
CA GLU A 153 -11.87 11.89 -0.46
C GLU A 153 -11.48 10.93 -1.59
N GLU A 154 -10.71 9.88 -1.29
CA GLU A 154 -10.43 8.84 -2.27
C GLU A 154 -11.74 8.21 -2.78
N PRO A 155 -12.04 8.30 -4.09
CA PRO A 155 -13.36 7.92 -4.63
C PRO A 155 -13.77 6.47 -4.34
N THR A 156 -12.82 5.54 -4.45
CA THR A 156 -13.03 4.10 -4.15
C THR A 156 -13.36 3.88 -2.67
N SER A 157 -12.58 4.45 -1.76
CA SER A 157 -12.79 4.40 -0.31
C SER A 157 -14.12 5.06 0.08
N LYS A 158 -14.50 6.16 -0.58
CA LYS A 158 -15.77 6.87 -0.38
C LYS A 158 -16.96 6.00 -0.78
N LEU A 159 -16.91 5.36 -1.95
CA LEU A 159 -17.95 4.46 -2.45
C LEU A 159 -18.14 3.24 -1.52
N ILE A 160 -17.04 2.56 -1.18
CA ILE A 160 -17.09 1.40 -0.27
C ILE A 160 -17.64 1.78 1.11
N ARG A 161 -17.27 2.96 1.64
CA ARG A 161 -17.84 3.46 2.89
C ARG A 161 -19.35 3.67 2.78
N ARG A 162 -19.84 4.24 1.67
CA ARG A 162 -21.28 4.42 1.45
C ARG A 162 -22.03 3.09 1.39
N VAL A 163 -21.48 2.11 0.68
CA VAL A 163 -22.05 0.76 0.58
C VAL A 163 -22.16 0.12 1.97
N ARG A 164 -21.08 0.20 2.76
CA ARG A 164 -21.08 -0.28 4.15
C ARG A 164 -22.14 0.42 5.00
N SER A 165 -22.22 1.74 4.92
CA SER A 165 -23.22 2.52 5.67
C SER A 165 -24.65 2.15 5.25
N ARG A 166 -24.92 1.96 3.95
CA ARG A 166 -26.25 1.55 3.47
C ARG A 166 -26.67 0.18 4.00
N ILE A 167 -25.78 -0.81 3.96
CA ILE A 167 -26.04 -2.14 4.52
C ILE A 167 -26.31 -2.04 6.03
N LEU A 168 -25.50 -1.26 6.76
CA LEU A 168 -25.68 -1.06 8.20
C LEU A 168 -26.99 -0.33 8.55
N SER A 169 -27.43 0.61 7.72
CA SER A 169 -28.70 1.30 7.94
C SER A 169 -29.92 0.43 7.61
N ALA A 170 -29.76 -0.57 6.75
CA ALA A 170 -30.85 -1.45 6.34
C ALA A 170 -31.04 -2.65 7.27
N ILE A 171 -29.98 -3.13 7.92
CA ILE A 171 -30.01 -4.31 8.81
C ILE A 171 -29.86 -3.88 10.27
N LYS A 172 -30.77 -4.35 11.15
CA LYS A 172 -30.73 -4.03 12.59
C LYS A 172 -29.58 -4.71 13.33
N ILE A 173 -29.32 -5.98 13.03
CA ILE A 173 -28.25 -6.78 13.66
C ILE A 173 -27.38 -7.35 12.55
N LYS A 174 -26.09 -7.01 12.57
CA LYS A 174 -25.13 -7.47 11.57
C LYS A 174 -24.36 -8.67 12.10
N SER A 175 -24.59 -9.85 11.53
CA SER A 175 -23.85 -11.07 11.88
C SER A 175 -22.55 -11.24 11.09
N LYS A 176 -22.52 -10.80 9.81
CA LYS A 176 -21.38 -11.06 8.91
C LYS A 176 -20.58 -9.80 8.55
N ARG A 177 -19.38 -9.98 7.97
CA ARG A 177 -18.60 -8.86 7.41
C ARG A 177 -19.31 -8.32 6.16
N THR A 178 -19.20 -7.03 5.87
CA THR A 178 -19.85 -6.42 4.68
C THR A 178 -19.48 -7.13 3.37
N LEU A 179 -18.25 -7.61 3.24
CA LEU A 179 -17.82 -8.37 2.06
C LEU A 179 -18.63 -9.65 1.85
N SER A 180 -19.05 -10.30 2.94
CA SER A 180 -19.89 -11.50 2.87
C SER A 180 -21.26 -11.21 2.26
N TYR A 181 -21.86 -10.05 2.59
CA TYR A 181 -23.13 -9.61 2.00
C TYR A 181 -23.01 -9.26 0.52
N LEU A 182 -21.88 -8.65 0.12
CA LEU A 182 -21.66 -8.31 -1.28
C LEU A 182 -21.45 -9.55 -2.14
N GLY A 183 -20.90 -10.65 -1.60
CA GLY A 183 -20.61 -11.87 -2.36
C GLY A 183 -19.38 -11.77 -3.28
N CYS A 184 -18.56 -10.73 -3.10
CA CYS A 184 -17.27 -10.57 -3.78
C CYS A 184 -16.35 -9.62 -2.98
N ASN A 185 -15.09 -9.49 -3.39
CA ASN A 185 -14.18 -8.52 -2.79
C ASN A 185 -14.49 -7.09 -3.28
N CYS A 186 -13.99 -6.07 -2.58
CA CYS A 186 -14.24 -4.67 -2.96
C CYS A 186 -13.75 -4.35 -4.38
N SER A 187 -12.65 -4.94 -4.85
CA SER A 187 -12.10 -4.64 -6.17
C SER A 187 -13.03 -5.13 -7.27
N ASP A 188 -13.53 -6.36 -7.16
CA ASP A 188 -14.39 -6.96 -8.16
C ASP A 188 -15.77 -6.31 -8.17
N TYR A 189 -16.26 -5.92 -6.98
CA TYR A 189 -17.48 -5.13 -6.90
C TYR A 189 -17.38 -3.81 -7.66
N LEU A 190 -16.24 -3.11 -7.49
CA LEU A 190 -15.99 -1.86 -8.19
C LEU A 190 -15.82 -2.05 -9.70
N LYS A 191 -15.21 -3.16 -10.14
CA LYS A 191 -15.11 -3.51 -11.57
C LYS A 191 -16.50 -3.74 -12.16
N TRP A 192 -17.35 -4.55 -11.51
CA TRP A 192 -18.73 -4.78 -11.94
C TRP A 192 -19.49 -3.47 -12.13
N LEU A 193 -19.46 -2.57 -11.14
CA LEU A 193 -20.17 -1.29 -11.22
C LEU A 193 -19.68 -0.40 -12.38
N LEU A 194 -18.39 -0.42 -12.71
CA LEU A 194 -17.86 0.37 -13.83
C LEU A 194 -18.05 -0.31 -15.19
N ASN A 195 -18.12 -1.64 -15.25
CA ASN A 195 -18.34 -2.37 -16.49
C ASN A 195 -19.72 -2.09 -17.11
N ASN A 196 -20.70 -1.79 -16.26
CA ASN A 196 -22.09 -1.61 -16.67
C ASN A 196 -22.34 -0.34 -17.49
N ASN A 197 -21.54 0.72 -17.32
CA ASN A 197 -21.70 1.97 -18.06
C ASN A 197 -20.43 2.85 -18.01
N HIS A 198 -19.86 3.17 -19.17
CA HIS A 198 -18.65 3.97 -19.30
C HIS A 198 -18.78 5.45 -18.89
N CYS A 199 -20.01 6.00 -18.86
CA CYS A 199 -20.26 7.36 -18.41
C CYS A 199 -20.19 7.50 -16.88
N PHE A 200 -20.24 6.39 -16.15
CA PHE A 200 -20.19 6.37 -14.70
C PHE A 200 -18.77 6.11 -14.22
N THR A 201 -18.28 7.02 -13.39
CA THR A 201 -16.93 6.98 -12.83
C THR A 201 -17.00 7.12 -11.32
N PHE A 202 -15.92 6.76 -10.60
CA PHE A 202 -15.92 6.95 -9.14
C PHE A 202 -15.96 8.43 -8.73
N SER A 203 -15.45 9.35 -9.58
CA SER A 203 -15.42 10.78 -9.29
C SER A 203 -16.82 11.43 -9.41
N ASN A 204 -17.67 10.92 -10.30
CA ASN A 204 -19.03 11.43 -10.50
C ASN A 204 -20.12 10.66 -9.72
N TYR A 205 -19.73 9.62 -8.96
CA TYR A 205 -20.62 8.90 -8.05
C TYR A 205 -21.30 9.82 -7.03
N GLY A 206 -22.61 9.65 -6.87
CA GLY A 206 -23.44 10.46 -5.98
C GLY A 206 -24.02 11.71 -6.64
N LYS A 207 -23.37 12.24 -7.67
CA LYS A 207 -23.85 13.37 -8.49
C LYS A 207 -24.61 12.88 -9.71
N GLU A 208 -23.97 12.02 -10.52
CA GLU A 208 -24.53 11.55 -11.80
C GLU A 208 -25.26 10.23 -11.66
N TRP A 209 -24.78 9.34 -10.79
CA TRP A 209 -25.34 8.00 -10.60
C TRP A 209 -25.25 7.51 -9.16
N HIS A 210 -26.15 6.60 -8.81
CA HIS A 210 -26.19 5.87 -7.55
C HIS A 210 -26.11 4.36 -7.82
N ILE A 211 -25.77 3.60 -6.78
CA ILE A 211 -25.97 2.14 -6.79
C ILE A 211 -27.45 1.88 -6.51
N ASP A 212 -28.11 1.21 -7.44
CA ASP A 212 -29.48 0.71 -7.33
C ASP A 212 -29.47 -0.80 -7.01
N HIS A 213 -30.55 -1.27 -6.40
CA HIS A 213 -30.83 -2.70 -6.29
C HIS A 213 -31.91 -3.05 -7.33
N VAL A 214 -31.57 -3.95 -8.24
CA VAL A 214 -32.45 -4.34 -9.37
C VAL A 214 -33.77 -4.84 -8.83
N ILE A 215 -33.71 -5.81 -7.91
CA ILE A 215 -34.82 -6.14 -7.02
C ILE A 215 -34.70 -5.25 -5.76
N PRO A 216 -35.68 -4.37 -5.48
CA PRO A 216 -35.61 -3.46 -4.35
C PRO A 216 -35.53 -4.17 -3.00
N LEU A 217 -34.77 -3.59 -2.05
CA LEU A 217 -34.61 -4.15 -0.70
C LEU A 217 -35.94 -4.38 0.04
N SER A 218 -36.98 -3.61 -0.26
CA SER A 218 -38.33 -3.76 0.32
C SER A 218 -39.05 -5.03 -0.09
N ARG A 219 -38.53 -5.79 -1.06
CA ARG A 219 -39.06 -7.10 -1.49
C ARG A 219 -38.43 -8.28 -0.76
N PHE A 220 -37.45 -8.02 0.09
CA PHE A 220 -36.76 -9.03 0.88
C PHE A 220 -37.14 -8.90 2.36
N ASP A 221 -37.28 -10.04 3.01
CA ASP A 221 -37.33 -10.11 4.46
C ASP A 221 -35.89 -10.00 5.01
N LEU A 222 -35.52 -8.78 5.43
CA LEU A 222 -34.21 -8.51 6.01
C LEU A 222 -34.05 -9.03 7.44
N THR A 223 -35.01 -9.75 8.00
CA THR A 223 -34.81 -10.53 9.24
C THR A 223 -34.20 -11.91 8.97
N ASN A 224 -34.37 -12.42 7.75
CA ASN A 224 -33.79 -13.68 7.29
C ASN A 224 -32.38 -13.47 6.71
N GLU A 225 -31.39 -14.21 7.21
CA GLU A 225 -29.98 -14.04 6.79
C GLU A 225 -29.74 -14.39 5.31
N GLU A 226 -30.39 -15.42 4.78
CA GLU A 226 -30.22 -15.83 3.38
C GLU A 226 -30.77 -14.77 2.44
N GLN A 227 -31.94 -14.22 2.76
CA GLN A 227 -32.53 -13.11 2.01
C GLN A 227 -31.69 -11.84 2.10
N GLN A 228 -31.03 -11.55 3.24
CA GLN A 228 -30.05 -10.46 3.32
C GLN A 228 -28.88 -10.68 2.34
N LEU A 229 -28.34 -11.89 2.27
CA LEU A 229 -27.22 -12.22 1.37
C LEU A 229 -27.60 -12.07 -0.10
N LEU A 230 -28.83 -12.48 -0.48
CA LEU A 230 -29.35 -12.29 -1.83
C LEU A 230 -29.60 -10.80 -2.12
N ALA A 231 -30.22 -10.09 -1.18
CA ALA A 231 -30.61 -8.69 -1.35
C ALA A 231 -29.41 -7.77 -1.61
N PHE A 232 -28.33 -7.92 -0.83
CA PHE A 232 -27.14 -7.06 -0.90
C PHE A 232 -26.04 -7.57 -1.85
N ASN A 233 -26.24 -8.71 -2.51
CA ASN A 233 -25.25 -9.29 -3.40
C ASN A 233 -24.95 -8.35 -4.58
N TRP A 234 -23.70 -8.34 -5.03
CA TRP A 234 -23.30 -7.54 -6.18
C TRP A 234 -24.12 -7.87 -7.44
N ARG A 235 -24.55 -9.13 -7.58
CA ARG A 235 -25.40 -9.59 -8.70
C ARG A 235 -26.78 -8.96 -8.70
N ASN A 236 -27.29 -8.47 -7.56
CA ASN A 236 -28.55 -7.73 -7.47
C ASN A 236 -28.35 -6.20 -7.51
N THR A 237 -27.14 -5.72 -7.80
CA THR A 237 -26.83 -4.28 -7.84
C THR A 237 -26.40 -3.83 -9.21
N MET A 238 -26.75 -2.60 -9.57
CA MET A 238 -26.31 -1.97 -10.81
C MET A 238 -26.12 -0.46 -10.62
N PRO A 239 -25.28 0.19 -11.44
CA PRO A 239 -25.25 1.65 -11.47
C PRO A 239 -26.49 2.18 -12.22
N LEU A 240 -27.12 3.23 -11.68
CA LEU A 240 -28.27 3.88 -12.29
C LEU A 240 -28.17 5.39 -12.12
N SER A 241 -28.64 6.18 -13.08
CA SER A 241 -28.59 7.64 -12.93
C SER A 241 -29.38 8.09 -11.71
N VAL A 242 -28.98 9.21 -11.09
CA VAL A 242 -29.66 9.72 -9.89
C VAL A 242 -31.15 9.95 -10.17
N LYS A 243 -31.48 10.50 -11.34
CA LYS A 243 -32.86 10.80 -11.74
C LYS A 243 -33.71 9.53 -11.87
N GLU A 244 -33.17 8.51 -12.54
CA GLU A 244 -33.88 7.24 -12.73
C GLU A 244 -34.05 6.47 -11.42
N ASN A 245 -33.00 6.42 -10.60
CA ASN A 245 -33.05 5.75 -9.30
C ASN A 245 -34.12 6.36 -8.37
N LEU A 246 -34.19 7.70 -8.33
CA LEU A 246 -35.22 8.40 -7.54
C LEU A 246 -36.63 8.16 -8.10
N LYS A 247 -36.79 8.13 -9.43
CA LYS A 247 -38.08 7.84 -10.09
C LYS A 247 -38.53 6.39 -9.87
N LYS A 248 -37.60 5.44 -9.87
CA LYS A 248 -37.85 4.00 -9.67
C LYS A 248 -38.35 3.71 -8.26
N ASN A 249 -37.67 4.25 -7.23
CA ASN A 249 -37.98 3.99 -5.83
C ASN A 249 -38.01 2.46 -5.55
N ASN A 250 -39.14 1.91 -5.11
CA ASN A 250 -39.34 0.49 -4.80
C ASN A 250 -40.07 -0.29 -5.92
N LYS A 251 -40.21 0.30 -7.11
CA LYS A 251 -40.87 -0.34 -8.25
C LYS A 251 -39.94 -1.36 -8.89
N ILE A 252 -40.53 -2.44 -9.38
CA ILE A 252 -39.87 -3.44 -10.20
C ILE A 252 -40.18 -3.12 -11.65
N LEU A 253 -39.14 -2.88 -12.45
CA LEU A 253 -39.27 -2.56 -13.87
C LEU A 253 -38.76 -3.77 -14.67
N LYS A 254 -39.65 -4.48 -15.35
CA LYS A 254 -39.27 -5.66 -16.15
C LYS A 254 -38.16 -5.37 -17.18
N PRO A 255 -38.23 -4.26 -17.96
CA PRO A 255 -37.17 -3.95 -18.91
C PRO A 255 -35.79 -3.77 -18.26
N GLN A 256 -35.75 -3.25 -17.02
CA GLN A 256 -34.51 -3.09 -16.26
C GLN A 256 -33.95 -4.45 -15.83
N ILE A 257 -34.81 -5.37 -15.38
CA ILE A 257 -34.37 -6.72 -15.01
C ILE A 257 -33.85 -7.46 -16.24
N GLU A 258 -34.54 -7.37 -17.38
CA GLU A 258 -34.11 -7.99 -18.65
C GLU A 258 -32.72 -7.48 -19.07
N GLU A 259 -32.54 -6.15 -19.09
CA GLU A 259 -31.26 -5.52 -19.44
C GLU A 259 -30.15 -5.92 -18.45
N HIS A 260 -30.45 -5.89 -17.15
CA HIS A 260 -29.49 -6.27 -16.11
C HIS A 260 -29.09 -7.73 -16.23
N ASN A 261 -30.05 -8.64 -16.43
CA ASN A 261 -29.78 -10.07 -16.56
C ASN A 261 -28.88 -10.36 -17.76
N LYS A 262 -29.14 -9.70 -18.91
CA LYS A 262 -28.27 -9.80 -20.09
C LYS A 262 -26.83 -9.38 -19.77
N LYS A 263 -26.64 -8.20 -19.18
CA LYS A 263 -25.31 -7.70 -18.78
C LYS A 263 -24.63 -8.60 -17.76
N LEU A 264 -25.41 -9.17 -16.84
CA LEU A 264 -24.91 -10.06 -15.81
C LEU A 264 -24.37 -11.35 -16.44
N VAL A 265 -25.10 -11.97 -17.37
CA VAL A 265 -24.66 -13.16 -18.10
C VAL A 265 -23.40 -12.88 -18.92
N GLU A 266 -23.39 -11.79 -19.68
CA GLU A 266 -22.22 -11.34 -20.46
C GLU A 266 -20.98 -11.21 -19.56
N TYR A 267 -21.11 -10.53 -18.41
CA TYR A 267 -20.00 -10.36 -17.47
C TYR A 267 -19.49 -11.67 -16.86
N HIS A 268 -20.38 -12.63 -16.57
CA HIS A 268 -19.99 -13.95 -16.06
C HIS A 268 -19.23 -14.75 -17.11
N LEU A 269 -19.65 -14.70 -18.37
CA LEU A 269 -18.96 -15.36 -19.48
C LEU A 269 -17.57 -14.77 -19.71
N GLU A 270 -17.45 -13.44 -19.77
CA GLU A 270 -16.18 -12.74 -19.96
C GLU A 270 -15.16 -13.03 -18.86
N ASN A 271 -15.62 -13.09 -17.61
CA ASN A 271 -14.76 -13.28 -16.44
C ASN A 271 -14.63 -14.75 -15.99
N LYS A 272 -15.21 -15.70 -16.75
CA LYS A 272 -15.22 -17.15 -16.45
C LYS A 272 -15.74 -17.44 -15.04
N LEU A 273 -16.84 -16.81 -14.67
CA LEU A 273 -17.50 -16.98 -13.38
C LEU A 273 -18.77 -17.80 -13.55
N GLU A 274 -19.07 -18.65 -12.57
CA GLU A 274 -20.36 -19.32 -12.49
C GLU A 274 -21.45 -18.36 -11.99
N LEU A 275 -22.59 -18.32 -12.68
CA LEU A 275 -23.78 -17.59 -12.26
C LEU A 275 -24.63 -18.53 -11.39
N PRO A 276 -24.77 -18.28 -10.07
CA PRO A 276 -25.53 -19.18 -9.21
C PRO A 276 -27.01 -19.20 -9.58
N GLN A 277 -27.61 -20.39 -9.60
CA GLN A 277 -29.02 -20.62 -9.98
C GLN A 277 -29.99 -19.75 -9.17
N VAL A 278 -29.71 -19.54 -7.89
CA VAL A 278 -30.54 -18.69 -7.01
C VAL A 278 -30.76 -17.27 -7.54
N PHE A 279 -29.83 -16.69 -8.31
CA PHE A 279 -30.00 -15.37 -8.93
C PHE A 279 -30.80 -15.45 -10.23
N ILE A 280 -30.65 -16.53 -10.99
CA ILE A 280 -31.45 -16.79 -12.19
C ILE A 280 -32.93 -16.90 -11.78
N ASP A 281 -33.21 -17.71 -10.76
CA ASP A 281 -34.56 -17.92 -10.22
C ASP A 281 -35.14 -16.63 -9.64
N LEU A 282 -34.31 -15.84 -8.94
CA LEU A 282 -34.71 -14.54 -8.39
C LEU A 282 -35.18 -13.58 -9.48
N PHE A 283 -34.43 -13.44 -10.57
CA PHE A 283 -34.81 -12.53 -11.66
C PHE A 283 -36.00 -13.08 -12.45
N ALA A 284 -36.03 -14.39 -12.74
CA ALA A 284 -37.14 -15.04 -13.43
C ALA A 284 -38.47 -14.81 -12.70
N LYS A 285 -38.50 -15.01 -11.38
CA LYS A 285 -39.68 -14.75 -10.52
C LYS A 285 -40.27 -13.34 -10.68
N HIS A 286 -39.44 -12.36 -11.02
CA HIS A 286 -39.85 -10.96 -11.14
C HIS A 286 -40.10 -10.50 -12.58
N LEU A 287 -39.68 -11.29 -13.57
CA LEU A 287 -40.06 -11.11 -14.98
C LEU A 287 -41.44 -11.72 -15.25
N ASP A 288 -41.70 -12.90 -14.68
CA ASP A 288 -42.95 -13.62 -14.83
C ASP A 288 -43.88 -13.33 -13.65
N ALA A 289 -44.79 -12.38 -13.83
CA ALA A 289 -45.85 -12.15 -12.87
C ALA A 289 -46.92 -13.26 -13.03
N GLY A 290 -46.70 -14.42 -12.39
CA GLY A 290 -47.71 -15.44 -12.13
C GLY A 290 -47.22 -16.88 -12.26
N ASN A 291 -46.84 -17.48 -11.12
CA ASN A 291 -46.31 -18.84 -10.90
C ASN A 291 -44.82 -19.07 -11.18
N PRO A 292 -44.11 -19.85 -10.31
CA PRO A 292 -42.72 -20.23 -10.57
C PRO A 292 -42.68 -21.05 -11.85
N LEU A 293 -41.88 -20.62 -12.83
CA LEU A 293 -41.54 -21.48 -13.96
C LEU A 293 -40.82 -22.71 -13.41
N GLU A 294 -41.35 -23.89 -13.73
CA GLU A 294 -40.63 -25.14 -13.53
C GLU A 294 -39.23 -25.03 -14.14
N PRO A 295 -38.18 -25.47 -13.42
CA PRO A 295 -36.82 -25.43 -13.95
C PRO A 295 -36.74 -26.19 -15.27
N LEU A 296 -36.36 -25.51 -16.35
CA LEU A 296 -36.01 -26.15 -17.61
C LEU A 296 -34.68 -26.91 -17.44
N LEU A 297 -34.79 -28.15 -16.96
CA LEU A 297 -33.99 -29.38 -17.20
C LEU A 297 -32.43 -29.34 -17.18
N PRO A 298 -31.77 -30.48 -16.93
CA PRO A 298 -31.99 -31.50 -15.91
C PRO A 298 -30.84 -31.51 -14.88
N LEU A 299 -31.14 -32.10 -13.72
CA LEU A 299 -30.17 -32.45 -12.68
C LEU A 299 -29.04 -33.33 -13.25
N ASN A 300 -27.82 -32.78 -13.30
CA ASN A 300 -26.65 -33.63 -13.15
C ASN A 300 -26.36 -33.73 -11.66
N THR A 301 -26.86 -34.81 -11.07
CA THR A 301 -26.40 -35.36 -9.81
C THR A 301 -24.89 -35.68 -9.90
N GLY A 302 -24.12 -35.19 -8.93
CA GLY A 302 -22.70 -35.54 -8.71
C GLY A 302 -21.97 -34.32 -8.14
N ASN A 303 -21.61 -34.22 -6.86
CA ASN A 303 -21.30 -35.24 -5.87
C ASN A 303 -21.88 -34.86 -4.50
N CYS A 304 -22.51 -35.85 -3.86
CA CYS A 304 -22.44 -36.00 -2.42
C CYS A 304 -21.04 -36.53 -2.05
N ASP A 305 -20.68 -36.32 -0.79
CA ASP A 305 -19.51 -36.77 -0.02
C ASP A 305 -18.68 -35.56 0.43
N GLU A 306 -18.95 -35.04 1.63
CA GLU A 306 -18.31 -35.42 2.91
C GLU A 306 -16.83 -34.97 2.93
N GLU A 307 -16.33 -34.23 3.91
CA GLU A 307 -16.33 -34.57 5.33
C GLU A 307 -16.30 -33.32 6.21
N LEU A 308 -17.09 -33.38 7.29
CA LEU A 308 -16.82 -32.69 8.55
C LEU A 308 -15.74 -33.50 9.28
N GLY A 309 -14.61 -32.85 9.53
CA GLY A 309 -13.54 -33.25 10.46
C GLY A 309 -12.84 -32.00 10.97
#